data_AF-A0A1G5I135-F1
#
_entry.id   AF-A0A1G5I135-F1
#
_cell.length_a   1.000
_cell.length_b   1.000
_cell.length_c   1.000
_cell.angle_alpha   90.00
_cell.angle_beta   90.00
_cell.angle_gamma   90.00
#
_symmetry.space_group_name_H-M   'P 1'
#
loop_
_entity.id
_entity.type
_entity.pdbx_description
1 polymer ?
#
loop_
_entity_poly.entity_id
_entity_poly.type
_entity_poly.pdbx_seq_one_letter_code
_entity_poly.pdbx_strand_id
1 'polypeptide(L)' 'MTQEELMKEAEAILERERWQARTCGKIEGALSVLYVLDLDMEKRINLLSDAVGLSYATAKEMIEQEEIKL' A
#
# COMPACT_ATOMS: atom_id res chain seq x y z
N MET A 1 5.98 -28.62 0.78
CA MET A 1 5.97 -27.27 0.21
C MET A 1 7.41 -26.83 0.08
N THR A 2 7.88 -26.66 -1.14
CA THR A 2 9.26 -26.23 -1.43
C THR A 2 9.38 -24.72 -1.26
N GLN A 3 10.61 -24.22 -1.13
CA GLN A 3 10.87 -22.77 -1.06
C GLN A 3 10.35 -22.01 -2.29
N GLU A 4 10.39 -22.65 -3.46
CA GLU A 4 9.89 -22.10 -4.72
C GLU A 4 8.36 -21.95 -4.74
N GLU A 5 7.63 -22.91 -4.16
CA GLU A 5 6.17 -22.84 -4.05
C GLU A 5 5.74 -21.71 -3.10
N LEU A 6 6.45 -21.53 -1.98
CA LEU A 6 6.23 -20.44 -1.04
C LEU A 6 6.43 -19.06 -1.67
N MET A 7 7.48 -18.89 -2.48
CA MET A 7 7.74 -17.61 -3.16
C MET A 7 6.63 -17.25 -4.14
N LYS A 8 6.17 -18.21 -4.96
CA LYS A 8 5.09 -17.97 -5.91
C LYS A 8 3.78 -17.57 -5.22
N GLU A 9 3.48 -18.20 -4.09
CA GLU A 9 2.27 -17.89 -3.33
C GLU A 9 2.36 -16.50 -2.68
N ALA A 10 3.52 -16.13 -2.15
CA ALA A 10 3.77 -14.78 -1.63
C ALA A 10 3.67 -13.70 -2.73
N GLU A 11 4.26 -13.95 -3.90
CA GLU A 11 4.17 -13.05 -5.06
C GLU A 11 2.73 -12.85 -5.52
N ALA A 12 1.93 -13.92 -5.58
CA ALA A 12 0.53 -13.84 -5.95
C ALA A 12 -0.32 -13.02 -4.95
N ILE A 13 -0.01 -13.11 -3.65
CA ILE A 13 -0.67 -12.28 -2.61
C ILE A 13 -0.31 -10.80 -2.81
N LEU A 14 0.98 -10.49 -3.01
CA LEU A 14 1.45 -9.12 -3.23
C LEU A 14 0.86 -8.51 -4.50
N GLU A 15 0.76 -9.28 -5.57
CA GLU A 15 0.19 -8.81 -6.83
C GLU A 15 -1.31 -8.54 -6.70
N ARG A 16 -2.04 -9.36 -5.92
CA ARG A 16 -3.44 -9.09 -5.59
C ARG A 16 -3.61 -7.81 -4.77
N GLU A 17 -2.78 -7.59 -3.77
CA GLU A 17 -2.81 -6.37 -2.96
C GLU A 17 -2.52 -5.13 -3.81
N ARG A 18 -1.52 -5.19 -4.71
CA ARG A 18 -1.23 -4.13 -5.67
C ARG A 18 -2.40 -3.85 -6.61
N TRP A 19 -3.10 -4.88 -7.06
CA TRP A 19 -4.28 -4.71 -7.92
C TRP A 19 -5.46 -4.09 -7.16
N GLN A 20 -5.69 -4.52 -5.91
CA GLN A 20 -6.71 -3.91 -5.03
C GLN A 20 -6.37 -2.45 -4.73
N ALA A 21 -5.10 -2.14 -4.48
CA ALA A 21 -4.56 -0.79 -4.39
C ALA A 21 -4.90 0.08 -5.59
N ARG A 22 -4.72 -0.45 -6.80
CA ARG A 22 -4.96 0.30 -8.05
C ARG A 22 -6.43 0.48 -8.41
N THR A 23 -7.32 -0.41 -7.98
CA THR A 23 -8.72 -0.44 -8.42
C THR A 23 -9.73 -0.01 -7.36
N CYS A 24 -9.31 0.16 -6.11
CA CYS A 24 -10.18 0.51 -5.01
C CYS A 24 -10.17 2.02 -4.74
N GLY A 25 -11.28 2.71 -5.02
CA GLY A 25 -11.45 4.13 -4.69
C GLY A 25 -11.29 4.46 -3.19
N LYS A 26 -11.30 3.45 -2.31
CA LYS A 26 -10.95 3.64 -0.89
C LYS A 26 -9.48 4.03 -0.69
N ILE A 27 -8.59 3.54 -1.55
CA ILE A 27 -7.14 3.75 -1.43
C ILE A 27 -6.77 5.13 -1.97
N GLU A 28 -7.33 5.53 -3.11
CA GLU A 28 -7.23 6.90 -3.61
C GLU A 28 -7.81 7.93 -2.63
N GLY A 29 -8.97 7.62 -2.03
CA GLY A 29 -9.58 8.46 -1.00
C GLY A 29 -8.71 8.56 0.26
N ALA A 30 -8.17 7.44 0.74
CA ALA A 30 -7.26 7.42 1.89
C ALA A 30 -5.98 8.23 1.63
N LEU A 31 -5.34 8.04 0.47
CA LEU A 31 -4.18 8.82 0.06
C LEU A 31 -4.49 10.32 0.04
N SER A 32 -5.61 10.71 -0.60
CA SER A 32 -6.03 12.11 -0.67
C SER A 32 -6.18 12.74 0.71
N VAL A 33 -6.78 12.02 1.67
CA VAL A 33 -6.91 12.48 3.06
C VAL A 33 -5.53 12.60 3.72
N LEU A 34 -4.66 11.61 3.57
CA LEU A 34 -3.33 11.60 4.19
C LEU A 34 -2.42 12.74 3.71
N TYR A 35 -2.54 13.17 2.45
CA TYR A 35 -1.78 14.30 1.91
C TYR A 35 -2.30 15.67 2.33
N VAL A 36 -3.58 15.77 2.71
CA VAL A 36 -4.14 16.99 3.30
C VAL A 36 -3.74 17.14 4.77
N LEU A 37 -3.42 16.03 5.44
CA LEU A 37 -2.99 16.03 6.83
C LEU A 37 -1.48 16.30 6.93
N ASP A 38 -1.10 17.17 7.86
CA ASP A 38 0.30 17.46 8.21
C ASP A 38 0.86 16.33 9.10
N LEU A 39 1.06 15.17 8.47
CA LEU A 39 1.58 13.96 9.09
C LEU A 39 2.97 13.66 8.54
N ASP A 40 3.85 13.16 9.42
CA ASP A 40 5.10 12.56 9.00
C ASP A 40 4.85 11.28 8.17
N MET A 41 5.86 10.92 7.37
CA MET A 41 5.80 9.79 6.43
C MET A 41 5.45 8.47 7.13
N GLU A 42 6.05 8.21 8.29
CA GLU A 42 5.81 6.98 9.05
C GLU A 42 4.35 6.85 9.49
N LYS A 43 3.73 7.94 9.96
CA LYS A 43 2.30 7.95 10.29
C LYS A 43 1.41 7.75 9.07
N ARG A 44 1.78 8.32 7.92
CA ARG A 44 1.01 8.12 6.67
C ARG A 44 1.02 6.65 6.24
N ILE A 45 2.18 5.99 6.29
CA ILE A 45 2.31 4.58 5.94
C ILE A 45 1.49 3.70 6.88
N ASN A 46 1.62 3.91 8.18
CA ASN A 46 0.88 3.12 9.18
C ASN A 46 -0.64 3.32 9.04
N LEU A 47 -1.12 4.56 8.89
CA LEU A 47 -2.54 4.83 8.70
C LEU A 47 -3.09 4.25 7.40
N LEU A 48 -2.33 4.30 6.30
CA LEU A 48 -2.75 3.70 5.04
C LEU A 48 -2.84 2.17 5.19
N SER A 49 -1.80 1.54 5.74
CA SER A 49 -1.76 0.11 6.05
C SER A 49 -3.00 -0.34 6.83
N ASP A 50 -3.32 0.36 7.92
CA ASP A 50 -4.44 0.03 8.80
C ASP A 50 -5.81 0.30 8.15
N ALA A 51 -5.96 1.44 7.47
CA ALA A 51 -7.25 1.87 6.94
C ALA A 51 -7.74 1.04 5.74
N VAL A 52 -6.80 0.54 4.93
CA VAL A 52 -7.13 -0.19 3.70
C VAL A 52 -6.68 -1.66 3.72
N GLY A 53 -6.07 -2.11 4.82
CA GLY A 53 -5.68 -3.50 5.04
C GLY A 53 -4.56 -3.95 4.12
N LEU A 54 -3.61 -3.06 3.80
CA LEU A 54 -2.43 -3.37 3.01
C LEU A 54 -1.28 -3.78 3.92
N SER A 55 -0.30 -4.51 3.38
CA SER A 55 0.99 -4.64 4.06
C SER A 55 1.69 -3.28 4.20
N TYR A 56 2.48 -3.11 5.26
CA TYR A 56 3.31 -1.91 5.44
C TYR A 56 4.21 -1.65 4.23
N ALA A 57 4.79 -2.70 3.63
CA ALA A 57 5.66 -2.58 2.47
C ALA A 57 4.90 -2.01 1.25
N THR A 58 3.68 -2.49 1.02
CA THR A 58 2.81 -1.99 -0.06
C THR A 58 2.37 -0.55 0.23
N ALA A 59 1.96 -0.24 1.45
CA ALA A 59 1.58 1.13 1.84
C ALA A 59 2.75 2.12 1.65
N LYS A 60 3.97 1.71 2.02
CA LYS A 60 5.19 2.49 1.80
C LYS A 60 5.46 2.75 0.32
N GLU A 61 5.43 1.71 -0.51
CA GLU A 61 5.63 1.82 -1.96
C GLU A 61 4.63 2.82 -2.58
N MET A 62 3.37 2.82 -2.12
CA MET A 62 2.35 3.75 -2.61
C MET A 62 2.57 5.20 -2.19
N ILE A 63 2.92 5.45 -0.92
CA ILE A 63 3.22 6.80 -0.42
C ILE A 63 4.44 7.38 -1.16
N GLU A 64 5.50 6.59 -1.34
CA GLU A 64 6.71 7.03 -2.05
C GLU A 64 6.41 7.35 -3.53
N GLN A 65 5.59 6.54 -4.21
CA GLN A 65 5.19 6.79 -5.60
C GLN A 65 4.36 8.07 -5.76
N GLU A 66 3.54 8.42 -4.78
CA GLU A 66 2.69 9.60 -4.83
C GLU A 66 3.48 10.88 -4.51
N GLU A 67 4.51 10.82 -3.66
CA GLU A 67 5.44 11.96 -3.47
C GLU A 67 6.23 12.31 -4.72
N ILE A 68 6.54 11.34 -5.59
CA ILE A 68 7.22 11.60 -6.87
C ILE A 68 6.32 12.37 -7.86
N LYS A 69 4.99 12.31 -7.69
CA LYS A 69 4.02 12.98 -8.57
C LYS A 69 3.71 14.43 -8.19
N LEU A 70 4.02 14.84 -6.95
CA LEU A 70 3.79 16.18 -6.40
C LEU A 70 4.98 17.11 -6.68
#